data_AF-A0A3M2HFK4-F1
#
_entry.id   AF-A0A3M2HFK4-F1
#
_cell.length_a   1.000
_cell.length_b   1.000
_cell.length_c   1.000
_cell.angle_alpha   90.00
_cell.angle_beta   90.00
_cell.angle_gamma   90.00
#
_symmetry.space_group_name_H-M   'P 1'
#
loop_
_entity.id
_entity.type
_entity.pdbx_description
1 polymer ?
#
loop_
_entity_poly.entity_id
_entity_poly.type
_entity_poly.pdbx_seq_one_letter_code
_entity_poly.pdbx_strand_id
1 'polypeptide(L)'
;MSGFLGRWNTWDVNPGGIRFRHLTAGQLRQLHEAGWEIGCHSHTHRDLRRLNERGLIREIDRSRKELAEVFSGEVLTFAYPFGLHNGRVREAVREAGFGFGVRGIRGGLGVYDRWQIPRIPVYAFESLKAIRKKLSGQQLPRREYYKLWVCSAPAGLTPWFQRFFKSQLLLDM
;
A
#
# COMPACT_ATOMS: atom_id res chain seq x y z
N MET A 1 -6.49 0.56 3.86
CA MET A 1 -6.22 1.49 4.97
C MET A 1 -7.49 1.69 5.75
N SER A 2 -7.54 1.36 7.02
CA SER A 2 -8.79 1.44 7.78
C SER A 2 -9.19 2.87 8.17
N GLY A 3 -8.23 3.79 8.37
CA GLY A 3 -8.51 5.18 8.76
C GLY A 3 -9.17 6.03 7.66
N PHE A 4 -9.34 5.46 6.45
CA PHE A 4 -9.84 6.14 5.27
C PHE A 4 -11.11 5.53 4.69
N LEU A 5 -11.75 4.56 5.34
CA LEU A 5 -12.99 3.96 4.83
C LEU A 5 -14.06 5.03 4.54
N GLY A 6 -14.53 5.09 3.30
CA GLY A 6 -15.50 6.08 2.82
C GLY A 6 -14.99 7.52 2.72
N ARG A 7 -13.71 7.77 3.02
CA ARG A 7 -13.07 9.10 3.00
C ARG A 7 -12.25 9.30 1.72
N TRP A 8 -11.89 10.55 1.45
CA TRP A 8 -11.00 10.91 0.34
C TRP A 8 -9.55 10.57 0.67
N ASN A 9 -8.76 10.15 -0.34
CA ASN A 9 -7.33 10.05 -0.20
C ASN A 9 -6.72 11.42 0.12
N THR A 10 -5.83 11.46 1.11
CA THR A 10 -5.17 12.71 1.49
C THR A 10 -3.67 12.66 1.32
N TRP A 11 -3.05 11.50 1.10
CA TRP A 11 -1.59 11.41 1.02
C TRP A 11 -1.04 11.78 -0.36
N ASP A 12 -1.74 11.49 -1.45
CA ASP A 12 -1.20 11.67 -2.79
C ASP A 12 -1.04 13.15 -3.15
N VAL A 13 0.09 13.46 -3.81
CA VAL A 13 0.24 14.72 -4.54
C VAL A 13 -0.47 14.50 -5.88
N ASN A 14 -1.63 15.12 -6.06
CA ASN A 14 -2.45 14.96 -7.26
C ASN A 14 -2.35 16.22 -8.13
N PRO A 15 -1.55 16.21 -9.21
CA PRO A 15 -1.59 17.27 -10.21
C PRO A 15 -3.02 17.34 -10.77
N GLY A 16 -3.66 18.51 -10.68
CA GLY A 16 -5.05 18.71 -11.08
C GLY A 16 -6.10 18.46 -10.00
N GLY A 17 -5.72 18.19 -8.74
CA GLY A 17 -6.64 18.15 -7.60
C GLY A 17 -7.61 16.98 -7.57
N ILE A 18 -7.44 16.00 -8.48
CA ILE A 18 -8.24 14.77 -8.51
C ILE A 18 -8.09 14.05 -7.17
N ARG A 19 -9.20 13.68 -6.54
CA ARG A 19 -9.22 12.85 -5.34
C ARG A 19 -10.01 11.60 -5.61
N PHE A 20 -9.60 10.51 -4.98
CA PHE A 20 -10.31 9.24 -5.03
C PHE A 20 -10.93 8.97 -3.67
N ARG A 21 -12.22 8.61 -3.69
CA ARG A 21 -12.92 8.18 -2.49
C ARG A 21 -12.64 6.71 -2.26
N HIS A 22 -12.25 6.36 -1.04
CA HIS A 22 -12.05 4.98 -0.64
C HIS A 22 -13.38 4.26 -0.42
N LEU A 23 -13.32 2.93 -0.54
CA LEU A 23 -14.43 2.06 -0.25
C LEU A 23 -14.95 2.26 1.18
N THR A 24 -16.26 2.19 1.36
CA THR A 24 -16.91 2.21 2.68
C THR A 24 -16.81 0.83 3.34
N ALA A 25 -17.09 0.75 4.64
CA ALA A 25 -17.17 -0.51 5.35
C ALA A 25 -18.23 -1.47 4.73
N GLY A 26 -19.36 -0.94 4.27
CA GLY A 26 -20.39 -1.72 3.59
C GLY A 26 -19.90 -2.31 2.26
N GLN A 27 -19.15 -1.53 1.47
CA GLN A 27 -18.56 -2.02 0.22
C GLN A 27 -17.46 -3.06 0.47
N LEU A 28 -16.69 -2.93 1.55
CA LEU A 28 -15.72 -3.96 1.93
C LEU A 28 -16.41 -5.28 2.31
N ARG A 29 -17.52 -5.23 3.05
CA ARG A 29 -18.33 -6.43 3.35
C ARG A 29 -18.83 -7.10 2.09
N GLN A 30 -19.41 -6.33 1.15
CA GLN A 30 -19.89 -6.87 -0.12
C GLN A 30 -18.79 -7.56 -0.92
N LEU A 31 -17.58 -6.98 -0.98
CA LEU A 31 -16.44 -7.62 -1.64
C LEU A 31 -16.01 -8.91 -0.92
N HIS A 32 -15.97 -8.88 0.41
CA HIS A 32 -15.63 -10.06 1.20
C HIS A 32 -16.63 -11.21 1.00
N GLU A 33 -17.93 -10.91 1.06
CA GLU A 33 -19.03 -11.85 0.79
C GLU A 33 -18.97 -12.41 -0.65
N ALA A 34 -18.45 -11.62 -1.60
CA ALA A 34 -18.19 -12.04 -2.97
C ALA A 34 -16.88 -12.85 -3.14
N GLY A 35 -16.20 -13.23 -2.05
CA GLY A 35 -15.00 -14.07 -2.07
C GLY A 35 -13.68 -13.32 -2.28
N TRP A 36 -13.67 -11.99 -2.18
CA TRP A 36 -12.43 -11.22 -2.29
C TRP A 36 -11.64 -11.22 -0.98
N GLU A 37 -10.31 -11.30 -1.08
CA GLU A 37 -9.43 -11.02 0.04
C GLU A 37 -9.38 -9.50 0.32
N ILE A 38 -9.59 -9.12 1.58
CA ILE A 38 -9.40 -7.74 2.05
C ILE A 38 -8.08 -7.64 2.83
N GLY A 39 -7.02 -7.18 2.14
CA GLY A 39 -5.70 -6.98 2.75
C GLY A 39 -5.56 -5.67 3.54
N CYS A 40 -4.53 -5.60 4.40
CA CYS A 40 -4.16 -4.42 5.16
C CYS A 40 -3.20 -3.51 4.38
N HIS A 41 -3.29 -2.20 4.61
CA HIS A 41 -2.38 -1.21 4.01
C HIS A 41 -2.04 -0.08 5.00
N SER A 42 -1.81 -0.44 6.28
CA SER A 42 -1.71 0.46 7.43
C SER A 42 -2.97 1.29 7.73
N HIS A 43 -3.00 1.98 8.86
CA HIS A 43 -4.14 2.79 9.28
C HIS A 43 -4.22 4.11 8.51
N THR A 44 -3.12 4.88 8.47
CA THR A 44 -3.10 6.25 7.90
C THR A 44 -2.18 6.44 6.70
N HIS A 45 -1.59 5.37 6.15
CA HIS A 45 -0.70 5.42 4.98
C HIS A 45 0.58 6.25 5.18
N ARG A 46 1.16 6.19 6.39
CA ARG A 46 2.45 6.83 6.69
C ARG A 46 3.63 5.96 6.22
N ASP A 47 4.79 6.59 5.99
CA ASP A 47 6.05 5.85 5.83
C ASP A 47 6.44 5.19 7.16
N LEU A 48 6.11 3.91 7.28
CA LEU A 48 6.27 3.11 8.49
C LEU A 48 7.71 3.06 9.00
N ARG A 49 8.70 3.21 8.11
CA ARG A 49 10.12 3.17 8.46
C ARG A 49 10.51 4.33 9.38
N ARG A 50 9.78 5.45 9.29
CA ARG A 50 10.05 6.70 10.01
C ARG A 50 9.31 6.81 11.35
N LEU A 51 8.36 5.92 11.63
CA LEU A 51 7.63 5.93 12.88
C LEU A 51 8.48 5.32 14.01
N ASN A 52 8.33 5.84 15.22
CA ASN A 52 8.82 5.13 16.40
C ASN A 52 8.07 3.79 16.56
N GLU A 53 8.56 2.92 17.45
CA GLU A 53 8.00 1.58 17.66
C GLU A 53 6.51 1.60 17.99
N ARG A 54 6.11 2.42 18.98
CA ARG A 54 4.70 2.58 19.36
C ARG A 54 3.83 3.01 18.18
N GLY A 55 4.30 3.95 17.36
CA GLY A 55 3.58 4.43 16.19
C GLY A 55 3.48 3.40 15.07
N LEU A 56 4.55 2.63 14.84
CA LEU A 56 4.59 1.53 13.88
C LEU A 56 3.57 0.45 14.24
N ILE A 57 3.61 -0.05 15.47
CA ILE A 57 2.70 -1.10 15.96
C ILE A 57 1.25 -0.61 15.86
N ARG A 58 0.99 0.64 16.28
CA ARG A 58 -0.37 1.21 16.20
C ARG A 58 -0.91 1.29 14.78
N GLU A 59 -0.09 1.68 13.81
CA GLU A 59 -0.49 1.74 12.39
C GLU A 59 -0.87 0.37 11.83
N ILE A 60 -0.18 -0.68 12.27
CA ILE A 60 -0.35 -2.04 11.79
C ILE A 60 -1.54 -2.70 12.50
N ASP A 61 -1.50 -2.79 13.83
CA ASP A 61 -2.49 -3.51 14.64
C ASP A 61 -3.88 -2.89 14.56
N ARG A 62 -3.95 -1.56 14.65
CA ARG A 62 -5.24 -0.86 14.57
C ARG A 62 -5.91 -1.14 13.23
N SER A 63 -5.14 -1.08 12.14
CA SER A 63 -5.72 -1.34 10.83
C SER A 63 -6.10 -2.80 10.63
N ARG A 64 -5.38 -3.74 11.23
CA ARG A 64 -5.75 -5.17 11.20
C ARG A 64 -7.08 -5.39 11.92
N LYS A 65 -7.20 -4.89 13.16
CA LYS A 65 -8.39 -5.04 14.01
C LYS A 65 -9.62 -4.40 13.39
N GLU A 66 -9.54 -3.12 13.01
CA GLU A 66 -10.67 -2.40 12.40
C GLU A 66 -11.16 -3.06 11.10
N LEU A 67 -10.24 -3.60 10.28
CA LEU A 67 -10.64 -4.32 9.06
C LEU A 67 -11.30 -5.67 9.40
N ALA A 68 -10.70 -6.45 10.29
CA ALA A 68 -11.26 -7.73 10.72
C ALA A 68 -12.68 -7.57 11.31
N GLU A 69 -12.92 -6.50 12.07
CA GLU A 69 -14.25 -6.17 12.62
C GLU A 69 -15.27 -5.78 11.53
N VAL A 70 -14.83 -5.12 10.44
CA VAL A 70 -15.74 -4.64 9.39
C VAL A 70 -16.45 -5.79 8.68
N PHE A 71 -15.75 -6.90 8.45
CA PHE A 71 -16.24 -8.04 7.67
C PHE A 71 -16.19 -9.38 8.43
N SER A 72 -15.89 -9.35 9.73
CA SER A 72 -15.82 -10.53 10.62
C SER A 72 -14.94 -11.65 10.06
N GLY A 73 -13.74 -11.30 9.57
CA GLY A 73 -12.84 -12.25 8.93
C GLY A 73 -11.36 -11.97 9.17
N GLU A 74 -10.51 -12.83 8.63
CA GLU A 74 -9.06 -12.70 8.78
C GLU A 74 -8.46 -11.70 7.78
N VAL A 75 -7.45 -10.96 8.24
CA VAL A 75 -6.65 -10.07 7.39
C VAL A 75 -5.24 -10.66 7.27
N LEU A 76 -4.96 -11.33 6.15
CA LEU A 76 -3.75 -12.14 5.97
C LEU A 76 -2.60 -11.38 5.32
N THR A 77 -2.88 -10.52 4.34
CA THR A 77 -1.84 -9.83 3.57
C THR A 77 -1.66 -8.38 4.01
N PHE A 78 -0.41 -7.94 4.14
CA PHE A 78 -0.04 -6.55 4.37
C PHE A 78 0.66 -5.95 3.16
N ALA A 79 0.09 -4.90 2.57
CA ALA A 79 0.75 -4.08 1.56
C ALA A 79 1.50 -2.93 2.25
N TYR A 80 2.79 -2.75 1.97
CA TYR A 80 3.56 -1.65 2.55
C TYR A 80 3.19 -0.31 1.91
N PRO A 81 2.84 0.74 2.69
CA PRO A 81 2.64 2.10 2.17
C PRO A 81 3.81 2.54 1.28
N PHE A 82 3.50 3.06 0.09
CA PHE A 82 4.47 3.45 -0.94
C PHE A 82 5.41 2.32 -1.43
N GLY A 83 5.15 1.07 -1.04
CA GLY A 83 6.05 -0.07 -1.23
C GLY A 83 7.32 -0.02 -0.37
N LEU A 84 7.36 0.82 0.66
CA LEU A 84 8.55 1.09 1.46
C LEU A 84 8.56 0.26 2.76
N HIS A 85 9.65 -0.49 2.98
CA HIS A 85 9.82 -1.31 4.17
C HIS A 85 11.31 -1.46 4.52
N ASN A 86 11.60 -1.97 5.73
CA ASN A 86 12.91 -2.41 6.19
C ASN A 86 12.73 -3.60 7.15
N GLY A 87 13.82 -4.13 7.74
CA GLY A 87 13.77 -5.27 8.65
C GLY A 87 12.78 -5.07 9.80
N ARG A 88 12.86 -3.92 10.47
CA ARG A 88 11.97 -3.54 11.58
C ARG A 88 10.49 -3.53 11.18
N VAL A 89 10.15 -2.96 10.02
CA VAL A 89 8.76 -2.92 9.54
C VAL A 89 8.24 -4.31 9.18
N ARG A 90 9.08 -5.15 8.56
CA ARG A 90 8.69 -6.53 8.25
C ARG A 90 8.48 -7.37 9.50
N GLU A 91 9.33 -7.18 10.51
CA GLU A 91 9.20 -7.86 11.80
C GLU A 91 7.89 -7.48 12.49
N ALA A 92 7.57 -6.19 12.58
CA ALA A 92 6.30 -5.75 13.16
C ALA A 92 5.07 -6.31 12.41
N VAL A 93 5.14 -6.47 11.09
CA VAL A 93 4.08 -7.13 10.31
C VAL A 93 3.99 -8.62 10.64
N ARG A 94 5.13 -9.30 10.83
CA ARG A 94 5.15 -10.71 11.25
C ARG A 94 4.55 -10.88 12.65
N GLU A 95 4.97 -10.08 13.61
CA GLU A 95 4.50 -10.12 15.01
C GLU A 95 3.02 -9.77 15.13
N ALA A 96 2.50 -8.88 14.28
CA ALA A 96 1.08 -8.56 14.22
C ALA A 96 0.21 -9.70 13.67
N GLY A 97 0.80 -10.83 13.27
CA GLY A 97 0.10 -12.04 12.85
C GLY A 97 -0.37 -12.03 11.40
N PHE A 98 0.20 -11.19 10.53
CA PHE A 98 -0.02 -11.32 9.09
C PHE A 98 0.63 -12.59 8.57
N GLY A 99 0.16 -13.09 7.42
CA GLY A 99 0.75 -14.23 6.70
C GLY A 99 1.66 -13.83 5.54
N PHE A 100 1.46 -12.63 4.97
CA PHE A 100 2.21 -12.15 3.81
C PHE A 100 2.48 -10.65 3.87
N GLY A 101 3.60 -10.23 3.28
CA GLY A 101 3.98 -8.84 3.05
C GLY A 101 4.25 -8.60 1.57
N VAL A 102 3.58 -7.61 0.97
CA VAL A 102 3.73 -7.28 -0.46
C VAL A 102 4.29 -5.88 -0.67
N ARG A 103 5.25 -5.77 -1.58
CA ARG A 103 5.93 -4.52 -1.96
C ARG A 103 5.80 -4.24 -3.45
N GLY A 104 6.13 -3.03 -3.87
CA GLY A 104 6.34 -2.76 -5.30
C GLY A 104 7.68 -3.34 -5.78
N ILE A 105 7.82 -3.55 -7.09
CA ILE A 105 9.07 -4.04 -7.72
C ILE A 105 10.22 -3.01 -7.75
N ARG A 106 10.12 -1.91 -6.98
CA ARG A 106 11.25 -1.02 -6.74
C ARG A 106 12.36 -1.82 -6.04
N GLY A 107 13.46 -2.05 -6.75
CA GLY A 107 14.54 -2.95 -6.31
C GLY A 107 14.60 -4.28 -7.08
N GLY A 108 13.74 -4.48 -8.09
CA GLY A 108 13.71 -5.68 -8.92
C GLY A 108 12.96 -6.85 -8.28
N LEU A 109 12.92 -7.98 -8.99
CA LEU A 109 12.32 -9.22 -8.52
C LEU A 109 13.15 -9.82 -7.38
N GLY A 110 14.49 -9.89 -7.55
CA GLY A 110 15.44 -10.31 -6.52
C GLY A 110 15.10 -11.64 -5.85
N VAL A 111 15.85 -11.99 -4.81
CA VAL A 111 15.41 -13.00 -3.84
C VAL A 111 14.40 -12.33 -2.90
N TYR A 112 13.27 -12.97 -2.67
CA TYR A 112 12.24 -12.50 -1.75
C TYR A 112 11.73 -13.64 -0.86
N ASP A 113 11.17 -13.28 0.28
CA ASP A 113 10.43 -14.18 1.16
C ASP A 113 8.95 -13.74 1.24
N ARG A 114 8.15 -14.47 2.02
CA ARG A 114 6.70 -14.21 2.16
C ARG A 114 6.35 -12.83 2.71
N TRP A 115 7.29 -12.09 3.31
CA TRP A 115 7.13 -10.73 3.86
C TRP A 115 7.61 -9.63 2.91
N GLN A 116 8.04 -9.95 1.70
CA GLN A 116 8.50 -8.96 0.72
C GLN A 116 8.24 -9.37 -0.73
N ILE A 117 7.08 -9.98 -0.97
CA ILE A 117 6.64 -10.45 -2.28
C ILE A 117 6.55 -9.24 -3.23
N PRO A 118 7.31 -9.25 -4.35
CA PRO A 118 7.30 -8.15 -5.30
C PRO A 118 6.02 -8.14 -6.15
N ARG A 119 5.42 -6.96 -6.33
CA ARG A 119 4.29 -6.74 -7.24
C ARG A 119 4.72 -5.88 -8.42
N ILE A 120 4.27 -6.26 -9.61
CA ILE A 120 4.45 -5.50 -10.84
C ILE A 120 3.26 -4.53 -10.96
N PRO A 121 3.48 -3.20 -10.92
CA PRO A 121 2.39 -2.25 -11.11
C PRO A 121 1.77 -2.35 -12.50
N VAL A 122 0.46 -2.16 -12.61
CA VAL A 122 -0.26 -1.98 -13.87
C VAL A 122 -0.86 -0.57 -13.84
N TYR A 123 -0.65 0.20 -14.90
CA TYR A 123 -1.13 1.58 -15.01
C TYR A 123 -2.30 1.69 -15.99
N ALA A 124 -3.15 2.70 -15.82
CA ALA A 124 -4.35 2.88 -16.65
C ALA A 124 -4.05 3.06 -18.15
N PHE A 125 -2.86 3.58 -18.50
CA PHE A 125 -2.42 3.78 -19.88
C PHE A 125 -1.69 2.55 -20.47
N GLU A 126 -1.66 1.41 -19.77
CA GLU A 126 -1.02 0.20 -20.30
C GLU A 126 -1.87 -0.47 -21.38
N SER A 127 -1.20 -0.90 -22.45
CA SER A 127 -1.84 -1.72 -23.48
C SER A 127 -2.01 -3.17 -23.02
N LEU A 128 -2.99 -3.87 -23.59
CA LEU A 128 -3.17 -5.31 -23.37
C LEU A 128 -1.91 -6.12 -23.67
N LYS A 129 -1.12 -5.71 -24.67
CA LYS A 129 0.18 -6.34 -24.99
C LYS A 129 1.17 -6.19 -23.83
N ALA A 130 1.24 -5.02 -23.20
CA ALA A 130 2.09 -4.77 -22.04
C ALA A 130 1.63 -5.60 -20.83
N ILE A 131 0.33 -5.66 -20.58
CA ILE A 131 -0.25 -6.47 -19.48
C ILE A 131 0.06 -7.96 -19.70
N ARG A 132 -0.16 -8.50 -20.91
CA ARG A 132 0.18 -9.89 -21.24
C ARG A 132 1.66 -10.21 -21.02
N LYS A 133 2.55 -9.28 -21.39
CA LYS A 133 3.99 -9.43 -21.12
C LYS A 133 4.28 -9.53 -19.63
N LYS A 134 3.63 -8.72 -18.78
CA LYS A 134 3.79 -8.75 -17.32
C LYS A 134 3.26 -10.04 -16.70
N LEU A 135 2.17 -10.58 -17.23
CA LEU A 135 1.58 -11.84 -16.77
C LEU A 135 2.36 -13.08 -17.24
N SER A 136 3.19 -12.97 -18.28
CA SER A 136 3.92 -14.11 -18.85
C SER A 136 4.96 -14.76 -17.93
N GLY A 137 5.26 -14.16 -16.78
CA GLY A 137 6.33 -14.62 -15.87
C GLY A 137 7.75 -14.43 -16.44
N GLN A 138 7.88 -13.96 -17.68
CA GLN A 138 9.16 -13.67 -18.31
C GLN A 138 9.80 -12.42 -17.69
N GLN A 139 11.13 -12.36 -17.78
CA GLN A 139 11.87 -11.17 -17.40
C GLN A 139 11.39 -9.96 -18.23
N LEU A 140 11.06 -8.87 -17.52
CA LEU A 140 10.66 -7.63 -18.17
C LEU A 140 11.87 -6.95 -18.82
N PRO A 141 11.71 -6.27 -19.97
CA PRO A 141 12.82 -5.52 -20.57
C PRO A 141 13.21 -4.34 -19.67
N ARG A 142 14.48 -3.92 -19.68
CA ARG A 142 14.99 -2.80 -18.86
C ARG A 142 14.17 -1.52 -18.96
N ARG A 143 13.67 -1.18 -20.15
CA ARG A 143 12.78 -0.02 -20.38
C ARG A 143 11.50 -0.06 -19.55
N GLU A 144 10.98 -1.26 -19.26
CA GLU A 144 9.79 -1.43 -18.43
C GLU A 144 10.12 -1.09 -16.98
N TYR A 145 11.25 -1.60 -16.45
CA TYR A 145 11.72 -1.21 -15.12
C TYR A 145 11.97 0.29 -15.00
N TYR A 146 12.54 0.91 -16.03
CA TYR A 146 12.71 2.36 -16.09
C TYR A 146 11.37 3.10 -16.04
N LYS A 147 10.39 2.70 -16.86
CA LYS A 147 9.03 3.24 -16.82
C LYS A 147 8.40 3.11 -15.43
N LEU A 148 8.44 1.93 -14.83
CA LEU A 148 7.92 1.69 -13.48
C LEU A 148 8.61 2.59 -12.44
N TRP A 149 9.93 2.79 -12.57
CA TRP A 149 10.68 3.69 -11.70
C TRP A 149 10.21 5.14 -11.87
N VAL A 150 10.12 5.65 -13.10
CA VAL A 150 9.65 7.02 -13.40
C VAL A 150 8.22 7.25 -12.88
N CYS A 151 7.28 6.37 -13.22
CA CYS A 151 5.88 6.53 -12.82
C CYS A 151 5.68 6.47 -11.31
N SER A 152 6.48 5.67 -10.61
CA SER A 152 6.40 5.59 -9.15
C SER A 152 7.18 6.69 -8.46
N ALA A 153 8.21 7.29 -9.09
CA ALA A 153 9.14 8.26 -8.48
C ALA A 153 8.44 9.35 -7.64
N PRO A 154 7.36 9.99 -8.14
CA PRO A 154 6.63 11.01 -7.37
C PRO A 154 6.05 10.47 -6.05
N ALA A 155 5.52 9.25 -6.04
CA ALA A 155 4.98 8.61 -4.82
C ALA A 155 6.07 8.37 -3.75
N GLY A 156 7.35 8.28 -4.15
CA GLY A 156 8.48 8.20 -3.22
C GLY A 156 8.83 9.54 -2.56
N LEU A 157 8.45 10.66 -3.18
CA LEU A 157 8.62 12.01 -2.64
C LEU A 157 7.46 12.43 -1.74
N THR A 158 6.32 11.74 -1.83
CA THR A 158 5.13 12.01 -1.03
C THR A 158 5.39 12.03 0.48
N PRO A 159 6.17 11.11 1.09
CA PRO A 159 6.50 11.21 2.52
C PRO A 159 7.31 12.46 2.90
N TRP A 160 8.11 12.99 1.96
CA TRP A 160 8.82 14.25 2.15
C TRP A 160 7.85 15.43 2.03
N PHE A 161 7.00 15.44 1.00
CA PHE A 161 5.93 16.44 0.86
C PHE A 161 5.02 16.48 2.11
N GLN A 162 4.61 15.33 2.63
CA GLN A 162 3.81 15.23 3.86
C GLN A 162 4.49 15.88 5.06
N ARG A 163 5.82 15.74 5.17
CA ARG A 163 6.60 16.29 6.29
C ARG A 163 6.64 17.82 6.26
N PHE A 164 6.79 18.41 5.08
CA PHE A 164 7.03 19.86 4.94
C PHE A 164 5.76 20.67 4.66
N PHE A 165 4.74 20.08 4.05
CA PHE A 165 3.56 20.82 3.57
C PHE A 165 2.24 20.37 4.20
N LYS A 166 2.22 19.28 4.99
CA LYS A 166 1.00 18.76 5.66
C LYS A 166 1.02 18.79 7.18
N SER A 167 2.13 19.13 7.82
CA SER A 167 2.15 19.35 9.28
C SER A 167 1.24 20.50 9.71
N GLN A 168 0.89 21.42 8.81
CA GLN A 168 -0.09 22.51 9.05
C GLN A 168 -1.56 22.11 8.83
N LEU A 169 -1.86 21.03 8.10
CA LEU A 169 -3.24 20.67 7.72
C LEU A 169 -3.93 19.68 8.69
N LEU A 170 -3.21 19.18 9.70
CA LEU A 170 -3.76 18.30 10.75
C LEU A 170 -4.02 19.03 12.08
N LEU A 171 -3.81 20.36 12.12
CA LEU A 171 -4.11 21.19 13.29
C LEU A 171 -5.44 21.97 13.16
N ASP A 172 -6.05 22.01 11.97
CA ASP A 172 -7.26 22.78 11.69
C ASP A 172 -8.48 21.91 11.29
N MET A 173 -8.59 20.67 11.80
CA MET A 173 -9.81 19.85 11.66
C MET A 173 -10.09 18.98 12.89
#